data_AF-A0A161IK63-F1
#
_entry.id   AF-A0A161IK63-F1
#
_cell.length_a   1.000
_cell.length_b   1.000
_cell.length_c   1.000
_cell.angle_alpha   90.00
_cell.angle_beta   90.00
_cell.angle_gamma   90.00
#
_symmetry.space_group_name_H-M   'P 1'
#
loop_
_entity.id
_entity.type
_entity.pdbx_description
1 polymer ?
#
loop_
_entity_poly.entity_id
_entity_poly.type
_entity_poly.pdbx_seq_one_letter_code
_entity_poly.pdbx_strand_id
1 'polypeptide(L)'
;MGRRSAAAVAVLAMVVLPSGCTAQTERAGAEVPELWRAQIDQVLATDDPDVTVEHRAILEDYAVSDAEYQGLRQELSDCLTDHGIEHTMDPAGGGLETADLPGDAEGSQTMELSTACMDGTTGPVESIYLGMRENPEGLGQGEALRRCLDDADATEYAGVSEDELERLITTAELKPTTAEAQLCTMDPFGSQGVSLDVARQVLDQEQREVVDE
;
A
#
# COMPACT_ATOMS: atom_id res chain seq x y z
N MET A 1 -69.47 -50.59 -10.92
CA MET A 1 -69.10 -49.64 -9.84
C MET A 1 -67.92 -50.25 -9.09
N GLY A 2 -66.68 -49.91 -9.44
CA GLY A 2 -65.85 -48.90 -8.75
C GLY A 2 -65.08 -49.57 -7.59
N ARG A 3 -63.75 -49.51 -7.40
CA ARG A 3 -62.63 -48.77 -7.98
C ARG A 3 -61.40 -49.70 -7.93
N ARG A 4 -60.58 -49.71 -8.99
CA ARG A 4 -59.16 -50.10 -8.92
C ARG A 4 -58.38 -48.89 -8.41
N SER A 5 -57.40 -49.08 -7.53
CA SER A 5 -56.18 -48.24 -7.51
C SER A 5 -55.11 -48.92 -6.67
N ALA A 6 -53.98 -49.17 -7.34
CA ALA A 6 -52.75 -49.72 -6.81
C ALA A 6 -52.04 -48.71 -5.88
N ALA A 7 -51.40 -49.22 -4.84
CA ALA A 7 -50.49 -48.46 -3.99
C ALA A 7 -49.20 -48.17 -4.75
N ALA A 8 -48.82 -46.89 -4.78
CA ALA A 8 -47.62 -46.38 -5.41
C ALA A 8 -46.36 -46.70 -4.59
N VAL A 9 -45.32 -47.20 -5.26
CA VAL A 9 -43.96 -47.34 -4.74
C VAL A 9 -43.24 -46.02 -5.00
N ALA A 10 -42.79 -45.33 -3.95
CA ALA A 10 -42.00 -44.12 -4.05
C ALA A 10 -40.51 -44.48 -4.21
N VAL A 11 -39.93 -44.14 -5.36
CA VAL A 11 -38.49 -44.20 -5.61
C VAL A 11 -37.88 -42.85 -5.22
N LEU A 12 -37.07 -42.84 -4.17
CA LEU A 12 -36.34 -41.67 -3.70
C LEU A 12 -35.07 -41.51 -4.55
N ALA A 13 -35.03 -40.52 -5.44
CA ALA A 13 -33.84 -40.17 -6.20
C ALA A 13 -32.92 -39.28 -5.33
N MET A 14 -31.76 -39.81 -4.91
CA MET A 14 -30.68 -39.03 -4.31
C MET A 14 -29.99 -38.21 -5.40
N VAL A 15 -30.17 -36.89 -5.36
CA VAL A 15 -29.40 -35.92 -6.16
C VAL A 15 -28.08 -35.67 -5.44
N VAL A 16 -26.97 -36.04 -6.07
CA VAL A 16 -25.61 -35.67 -5.65
C VAL A 16 -25.33 -34.28 -6.19
N LEU A 17 -25.25 -33.28 -5.31
CA LEU A 17 -24.76 -31.95 -5.66
C LEU A 17 -23.23 -31.94 -5.51
N PRO A 18 -22.45 -31.57 -6.54
CA PRO A 18 -21.02 -31.33 -6.38
C PRO A 18 -20.83 -30.05 -5.57
N SER A 19 -20.17 -30.17 -4.42
CA SER A 19 -19.68 -29.05 -3.61
C SER A 19 -18.49 -28.37 -4.31
N GLY A 20 -18.78 -27.62 -5.38
CA GLY A 20 -17.87 -26.64 -5.95
C GLY A 20 -18.15 -25.27 -5.33
N CYS A 21 -17.69 -25.05 -4.09
CA CYS A 21 -17.58 -23.69 -3.57
C CYS A 21 -16.23 -23.12 -4.03
N THR A 22 -16.17 -22.70 -5.29
CA THR A 22 -15.31 -21.59 -5.67
C THR A 22 -15.88 -20.36 -4.96
N ALA A 23 -15.29 -20.01 -3.82
CA ALA A 23 -15.39 -18.65 -3.32
C ALA A 23 -14.56 -17.76 -4.24
N GLN A 24 -15.07 -17.51 -5.46
CA GLN A 24 -14.88 -16.20 -6.05
C GLN A 24 -15.69 -15.28 -5.16
N THR A 25 -15.03 -14.74 -4.13
CA THR A 25 -15.46 -13.49 -3.55
C THR A 25 -15.40 -12.50 -4.71
N GLU A 26 -16.52 -12.34 -5.42
CA GLU A 26 -16.78 -11.15 -6.19
C GLU A 26 -16.49 -9.99 -5.23
N ARG A 27 -15.41 -9.24 -5.48
CA ARG A 27 -15.21 -7.91 -4.90
C ARG A 27 -16.39 -7.07 -5.38
N ALA A 28 -17.49 -7.17 -4.64
CA ALA A 28 -18.70 -6.43 -4.93
C ALA A 28 -18.45 -4.95 -4.65
N GLY A 29 -18.11 -4.20 -5.70
CA GLY A 29 -18.64 -2.86 -5.95
C GLY A 29 -18.27 -1.72 -4.99
N ALA A 30 -17.09 -1.75 -4.35
CA ALA A 30 -16.49 -0.48 -3.93
C ALA A 30 -15.89 0.18 -5.17
N GLU A 31 -16.42 1.34 -5.56
CA GLU A 31 -15.83 2.15 -6.61
C GLU A 31 -14.42 2.57 -6.17
N VAL A 32 -13.42 2.30 -7.01
CA VAL A 32 -12.03 2.70 -6.74
C VAL A 32 -11.98 4.22 -6.62
N PRO A 33 -11.47 4.78 -5.49
CA PRO A 33 -11.37 6.21 -5.30
C PRO A 33 -10.67 6.92 -6.46
N GLU A 34 -11.10 8.15 -6.77
CA GLU A 34 -10.60 8.92 -7.91
C GLU A 34 -9.07 9.11 -7.87
N LEU A 35 -8.50 9.31 -6.67
CA LEU A 35 -7.06 9.42 -6.47
C LEU A 35 -6.31 8.17 -6.97
N TRP A 36 -6.75 6.97 -6.57
CA TRP A 36 -6.11 5.72 -7.00
C TRP A 36 -6.36 5.43 -8.47
N ARG A 37 -7.56 5.71 -8.97
CA ARG A 37 -7.88 5.60 -10.39
C ARG A 37 -6.93 6.46 -11.24
N ALA A 38 -6.74 7.73 -10.86
CA ALA A 38 -5.87 8.64 -11.59
C ALA A 38 -4.40 8.20 -11.60
N GLN A 39 -3.89 7.69 -10.48
CA GLN A 39 -2.53 7.15 -10.40
C GLN A 39 -2.36 5.90 -11.27
N ILE A 40 -3.32 4.97 -11.22
CA ILE A 40 -3.33 3.77 -12.06
C ILE A 40 -3.40 4.16 -13.54
N ASP A 41 -4.28 5.08 -13.91
CA ASP A 41 -4.39 5.59 -15.28
C ASP A 41 -3.08 6.22 -15.77
N GLN A 42 -2.36 6.94 -14.90
CA GLN A 42 -1.04 7.51 -15.22
C GLN A 42 -0.02 6.41 -15.54
N VAL A 43 0.03 5.35 -14.72
CA VAL A 43 0.92 4.20 -14.96
C VAL A 43 0.51 3.47 -16.24
N LEU A 44 -0.78 3.28 -16.49
CA LEU A 44 -1.27 2.62 -17.70
C LEU A 44 -1.02 3.44 -18.98
N ALA A 45 -0.96 4.77 -18.88
CA ALA A 45 -0.74 5.67 -20.02
C ALA A 45 0.73 6.01 -20.29
N THR A 46 1.65 5.69 -19.38
CA THR A 46 3.08 6.04 -19.55
C THR A 46 3.77 5.16 -20.60
N ASP A 47 4.75 5.73 -21.31
CA ASP A 47 5.67 5.02 -22.21
C ASP A 47 7.00 4.66 -21.51
N ASP A 48 7.03 4.75 -20.17
CA ASP A 48 8.20 4.43 -19.36
C ASP A 48 8.63 2.96 -19.57
N PRO A 49 9.89 2.70 -19.99
CA PRO A 49 10.38 1.34 -20.20
C PRO A 49 10.44 0.49 -18.93
N ASP A 50 10.46 1.11 -17.74
CA ASP A 50 10.50 0.43 -16.45
C ASP A 50 9.10 -0.07 -16.03
N VAL A 51 8.04 0.37 -16.72
CA VAL A 51 6.68 -0.17 -16.54
C VAL A 51 6.45 -1.37 -17.45
N THR A 52 6.69 -2.56 -16.89
CA THR A 52 6.57 -3.87 -17.57
C THR A 52 5.14 -4.20 -18.01
N VAL A 53 5.00 -5.20 -18.89
CA VAL A 53 3.70 -5.75 -19.30
C VAL A 53 2.94 -6.35 -18.12
N GLU A 54 3.65 -6.94 -17.16
CA GLU A 54 3.06 -7.53 -15.97
C GLU A 54 2.51 -6.47 -15.02
N HIS A 55 3.23 -5.35 -14.81
CA HIS A 55 2.70 -4.21 -14.05
C HIS A 55 1.36 -3.73 -14.62
N ARG A 56 1.27 -3.62 -15.96
CA ARG A 56 0.03 -3.19 -16.62
C ARG A 56 -1.09 -4.20 -16.42
N ALA A 57 -0.81 -5.48 -16.60
CA ALA A 57 -1.79 -6.54 -16.43
C ALA A 57 -2.36 -6.58 -15.00
N ILE A 58 -1.53 -6.36 -13.98
CA ILE A 58 -1.97 -6.29 -12.57
C ILE A 58 -2.83 -5.04 -12.31
N LEU A 59 -2.53 -3.92 -12.95
CA LEU A 59 -3.22 -2.65 -12.71
C LEU A 59 -4.49 -2.45 -13.57
N GLU A 60 -4.71 -3.29 -14.58
CA GLU A 60 -5.80 -3.16 -15.55
C GLU A 60 -7.22 -3.21 -14.95
N ASP A 61 -7.40 -3.93 -13.84
CA ASP A 61 -8.69 -4.04 -13.15
C ASP A 61 -8.87 -3.02 -12.02
N TYR A 62 -7.90 -2.12 -11.85
CA TYR A 62 -7.82 -1.10 -10.81
C TYR A 62 -7.77 -1.66 -9.38
N ALA A 63 -7.35 -2.90 -9.18
CA ALA A 63 -7.25 -3.51 -7.86
C ALA A 63 -6.06 -4.47 -7.77
N VAL A 64 -5.05 -4.10 -6.97
CA VAL A 64 -3.94 -5.02 -6.69
C VAL A 64 -4.32 -5.98 -5.56
N SER A 65 -4.26 -7.28 -5.80
CA SER A 65 -4.45 -8.29 -4.75
C SER A 65 -3.16 -8.60 -4.00
N ASP A 66 -3.30 -9.06 -2.75
CA ASP A 66 -2.17 -9.55 -1.96
C ASP A 66 -1.39 -10.65 -2.71
N ALA A 67 -2.08 -11.52 -3.46
CA ALA A 67 -1.42 -12.59 -4.20
C ALA A 67 -0.55 -12.07 -5.35
N GLU A 68 -1.03 -11.07 -6.09
CA GLU A 68 -0.26 -10.43 -7.16
C GLU A 68 0.96 -9.71 -6.59
N TYR A 69 0.76 -8.88 -5.56
CA TYR A 69 1.87 -8.17 -4.93
C TYR A 69 2.90 -9.13 -4.32
N GLN A 70 2.48 -10.19 -3.61
CA GLN A 70 3.42 -11.18 -3.07
C GLN A 70 4.14 -11.97 -4.17
N GLY A 71 3.52 -12.16 -5.34
CA GLY A 71 4.17 -12.70 -6.53
C GLY A 71 5.35 -11.84 -6.97
N LEU A 72 5.11 -10.54 -7.19
CA LEU A 72 6.16 -9.59 -7.57
C LEU A 72 7.28 -9.50 -6.52
N ARG A 73 6.95 -9.60 -5.23
CA ARG A 73 7.96 -9.63 -4.17
C ARG A 73 8.81 -10.88 -4.17
N GLN A 74 8.24 -12.03 -4.52
CA GLN A 74 9.03 -13.24 -4.70
C GLN A 74 9.98 -13.07 -5.88
N GLU A 75 9.53 -12.48 -6.98
CA GLU A 75 10.37 -12.19 -8.14
C GLU A 75 11.50 -11.21 -7.82
N LEU A 76 11.22 -10.17 -7.00
CA LEU A 76 12.25 -9.28 -6.46
C LEU A 76 13.31 -10.05 -5.67
N SER A 77 12.86 -10.93 -4.76
CA SER A 77 13.76 -11.77 -3.96
C SER A 77 14.63 -12.67 -4.83
N ASP A 78 14.05 -13.28 -5.86
CA ASP A 78 14.74 -14.15 -6.79
C ASP A 78 15.78 -13.35 -7.61
N CYS A 79 15.42 -12.16 -8.11
CA CYS A 79 16.33 -11.27 -8.84
C CYS A 79 17.55 -10.87 -7.99
N LEU A 80 17.33 -10.43 -6.74
CA LEU A 80 18.41 -10.06 -5.82
C LEU A 80 19.32 -11.27 -5.53
N THR A 81 18.72 -12.45 -5.32
CA THR A 81 19.44 -13.71 -5.08
C THR A 81 20.31 -14.09 -6.29
N ASP A 82 19.79 -13.96 -7.51
CA ASP A 82 20.51 -14.24 -8.75
C ASP A 82 21.73 -13.34 -8.94
N HIS A 83 21.68 -12.12 -8.40
CA HIS A 83 22.81 -11.18 -8.33
C HIS A 83 23.75 -11.42 -7.14
N GLY A 84 23.43 -12.37 -6.26
CA GLY A 84 24.21 -12.67 -5.06
C GLY A 84 24.07 -11.63 -3.94
N ILE A 85 23.01 -10.84 -3.96
CA ILE A 85 22.72 -9.81 -2.95
C ILE A 85 21.95 -10.46 -1.80
N GLU A 86 22.56 -10.50 -0.62
CA GLU A 86 21.86 -10.88 0.61
C GLU A 86 20.85 -9.78 0.97
N HIS A 87 19.63 -10.16 1.31
CA HIS A 87 18.56 -9.20 1.57
C HIS A 87 17.56 -9.70 2.60
N THR A 88 16.86 -8.75 3.23
CA THR A 88 15.71 -8.99 4.10
C THR A 88 14.55 -8.10 3.63
N MET A 89 13.36 -8.68 3.61
CA MET A 89 12.14 -8.01 3.19
C MET A 89 11.15 -7.94 4.35
N ASP A 90 10.55 -6.77 4.58
CA ASP A 90 9.48 -6.63 5.58
C ASP A 90 8.26 -7.47 5.13
N PRO A 91 7.77 -8.45 5.89
CA PRO A 91 6.59 -9.24 5.53
C PRO A 91 5.34 -8.40 5.22
N ALA A 92 5.21 -7.22 5.82
CA ALA A 92 4.10 -6.29 5.59
C ALA A 92 4.23 -5.50 4.27
N GLY A 93 5.38 -5.52 3.59
CA GLY A 93 5.62 -4.74 2.37
C GLY A 93 6.39 -3.45 2.62
N GLY A 94 6.91 -2.80 1.56
CA GLY A 94 7.54 -1.47 1.61
C GLY A 94 8.93 -1.36 2.24
N GLY A 95 9.42 -2.42 2.91
CA GLY A 95 10.77 -2.48 3.46
C GLY A 95 11.66 -3.50 2.74
N LEU A 96 12.82 -3.04 2.26
CA LEU A 96 13.90 -3.85 1.70
C LEU A 96 15.23 -3.41 2.31
N GLU A 97 15.92 -4.34 2.96
CA GLU A 97 17.31 -4.17 3.43
C GLU A 97 18.22 -5.06 2.59
N THR A 98 19.32 -4.51 2.10
CA THR A 98 20.33 -5.25 1.31
C THR A 98 21.70 -5.15 1.96
N ALA A 99 22.51 -6.19 1.79
CA ALA A 99 23.92 -6.16 2.12
C ALA A 99 24.76 -5.84 0.89
N ASP A 100 25.81 -5.03 1.05
CA ASP A 100 26.72 -4.69 -0.02
C ASP A 100 27.41 -5.95 -0.58
N LEU A 101 27.53 -6.00 -1.91
CA LEU A 101 28.29 -7.03 -2.59
C LEU A 101 29.77 -7.00 -2.17
N PRO A 102 30.45 -8.17 -2.14
CA PRO A 102 31.87 -8.22 -1.84
C PRO A 102 32.70 -7.35 -2.79
N GLY A 103 33.36 -6.33 -2.25
CA GLY A 103 34.18 -5.39 -3.02
C GLY A 103 33.46 -4.12 -3.48
N ASP A 104 32.16 -3.99 -3.21
CA ASP A 104 31.37 -2.78 -3.42
C ASP A 104 31.37 -1.89 -2.17
N ALA A 105 32.54 -1.40 -1.78
CA ALA A 105 32.73 -0.68 -0.50
C ALA A 105 31.89 0.61 -0.37
N GLU A 106 31.40 1.14 -1.49
CA GLU A 106 30.56 2.34 -1.55
C GLU A 106 29.08 2.00 -1.83
N GLY A 107 28.72 0.70 -1.93
CA GLY A 107 27.34 0.22 -2.14
C GLY A 107 26.70 0.58 -3.49
N SER A 108 27.45 1.22 -4.40
CA SER A 108 26.90 1.77 -5.64
C SER A 108 26.43 0.71 -6.63
N GLN A 109 27.15 -0.42 -6.71
CA GLN A 109 26.76 -1.52 -7.57
C GLN A 109 25.55 -2.26 -7.00
N THR A 110 25.54 -2.48 -5.69
CA THR A 110 24.43 -3.12 -4.97
C THR A 110 23.17 -2.29 -5.13
N MET A 111 23.27 -0.97 -5.01
CA MET A 111 22.17 -0.04 -5.23
C MET A 111 21.65 -0.09 -6.67
N GLU A 112 22.53 -0.01 -7.68
CA GLU A 112 22.12 -0.06 -9.09
C GLU A 112 21.37 -1.36 -9.42
N LEU A 113 21.88 -2.50 -8.97
CA LEU A 113 21.26 -3.81 -9.18
C LEU A 113 19.95 -3.95 -8.40
N SER A 114 19.89 -3.46 -7.17
CA SER A 114 18.67 -3.50 -6.36
C SER A 114 17.57 -2.65 -7.00
N THR A 115 17.90 -1.45 -7.48
CA THR A 115 16.98 -0.58 -8.22
C THR A 115 16.48 -1.28 -9.48
N ALA A 116 17.36 -1.84 -10.30
CA ALA A 116 16.96 -2.57 -11.50
C ALA A 116 16.05 -3.77 -11.19
N CYS A 117 16.31 -4.51 -10.09
CA CYS A 117 15.41 -5.58 -9.66
C CYS A 117 14.05 -5.03 -9.22
N MET A 118 13.99 -3.94 -8.45
CA MET A 118 12.73 -3.32 -8.04
C MET A 118 11.93 -2.84 -9.24
N ASP A 119 12.55 -2.10 -10.14
CA ASP A 119 11.93 -1.57 -11.37
C ASP A 119 11.42 -2.70 -12.27
N GLY A 120 12.12 -3.84 -12.33
CA GLY A 120 11.71 -4.99 -13.11
C GLY A 120 10.62 -5.87 -12.49
N THR A 121 10.27 -5.66 -11.20
CA THR A 121 9.39 -6.58 -10.44
C THR A 121 8.27 -5.85 -9.70
N THR A 122 8.58 -5.14 -8.62
CA THR A 122 7.58 -4.51 -7.75
C THR A 122 7.17 -3.13 -8.26
N GLY A 123 8.12 -2.40 -8.85
CA GLY A 123 7.94 -1.15 -9.60
C GLY A 123 6.81 -0.24 -9.10
N PRO A 124 5.95 0.28 -9.99
CA PRO A 124 4.83 1.15 -9.60
C PRO A 124 3.74 0.40 -8.83
N VAL A 125 3.68 -0.93 -8.90
CA VAL A 125 2.63 -1.73 -8.26
C VAL A 125 2.75 -1.67 -6.74
N GLU A 126 3.97 -1.66 -6.20
CA GLU A 126 4.19 -1.57 -4.74
C GLU A 126 3.59 -0.29 -4.15
N SER A 127 3.94 0.87 -4.70
CA SER A 127 3.43 2.16 -4.22
C SER A 127 1.90 2.23 -4.28
N ILE A 128 1.29 1.70 -5.35
CA ILE A 128 -0.17 1.65 -5.49
C ILE A 128 -0.79 0.69 -4.48
N TYR A 129 -0.25 -0.52 -4.34
CA TYR A 129 -0.76 -1.52 -3.40
C TYR A 129 -0.69 -1.05 -1.95
N LEU A 130 0.47 -0.55 -1.53
CA LEU A 130 0.67 -0.03 -0.17
C LEU A 130 -0.20 1.21 0.05
N GLY A 131 -0.21 2.14 -0.90
CA GLY A 131 -1.04 3.33 -0.84
C GLY A 131 -2.53 3.02 -0.68
N MET A 132 -3.09 2.11 -1.51
CA MET A 132 -4.49 1.69 -1.41
C MET A 132 -4.80 0.98 -0.09
N ARG A 133 -3.83 0.27 0.49
CA ARG A 133 -3.99 -0.39 1.79
C ARG A 133 -4.01 0.60 2.95
N GLU A 134 -3.17 1.62 2.89
CA GLU A 134 -3.01 2.62 3.93
C GLU A 134 -4.07 3.73 3.87
N ASN A 135 -4.48 4.08 2.65
CA ASN A 135 -5.48 5.11 2.36
C ASN A 135 -6.57 4.53 1.44
N PRO A 136 -7.38 3.58 1.93
CA PRO A 136 -8.42 2.91 1.13
C PRO A 136 -9.54 3.85 0.67
N GLU A 137 -9.67 5.00 1.32
CA GLU A 137 -10.65 6.05 1.01
C GLU A 137 -10.16 6.98 -0.10
N GLY A 138 -8.86 6.97 -0.41
CA GLY A 138 -8.24 7.82 -1.43
C GLY A 138 -8.23 9.30 -1.07
N LEU A 139 -8.07 9.62 0.22
CA LEU A 139 -7.98 10.99 0.72
C LEU A 139 -6.73 11.70 0.16
N GLY A 140 -6.84 13.00 -0.07
CA GLY A 140 -5.66 13.85 -0.28
C GLY A 140 -4.80 13.94 0.99
N GLN A 141 -3.54 14.34 0.88
CA GLN A 141 -2.64 14.43 2.05
C GLN A 141 -3.13 15.51 3.03
N GLY A 142 -3.63 16.64 2.52
CA GLY A 142 -4.20 17.71 3.34
C GLY A 142 -5.46 17.28 4.10
N GLU A 143 -6.32 16.49 3.47
CA GLU A 143 -7.53 15.91 4.08
C GLU A 143 -7.16 14.87 5.13
N ALA A 144 -6.21 13.98 4.82
CA ALA A 144 -5.70 12.99 5.77
C ALA A 144 -5.07 13.64 7.00
N LEU A 145 -4.22 14.66 6.79
CA LEU A 145 -3.61 15.43 7.88
C LEU A 145 -4.68 16.13 8.72
N ARG A 146 -5.67 16.78 8.09
CA ARG A 146 -6.79 17.42 8.80
C ARG A 146 -7.52 16.41 9.69
N ARG A 147 -7.88 15.26 9.14
CA ARG A 147 -8.57 14.20 9.89
C ARG A 147 -7.74 13.70 11.07
N CYS A 148 -6.46 13.45 10.89
CA CYS A 148 -5.59 13.03 11.99
C CYS A 148 -5.51 14.10 13.08
N LEU A 149 -5.32 15.37 12.72
CA LEU A 149 -5.26 16.48 13.68
C LEU A 149 -6.55 16.58 14.49
N ASP A 150 -7.70 16.45 13.83
CA ASP A 150 -9.01 16.51 14.47
C ASP A 150 -9.23 15.29 15.39
N ASP A 151 -8.85 14.08 14.97
CA ASP A 151 -8.93 12.85 15.78
C ASP A 151 -7.98 12.88 17.00
N ALA A 152 -6.87 13.59 16.90
CA ALA A 152 -5.89 13.78 17.98
C ALA A 152 -6.20 14.96 18.92
N ASP A 153 -7.33 15.66 18.73
CA ASP A 153 -7.67 16.91 19.43
C ASP A 153 -6.55 17.98 19.32
N ALA A 154 -5.78 17.97 18.23
CA ALA A 154 -4.66 18.88 18.02
C ALA A 154 -5.18 20.27 17.61
N THR A 155 -4.91 21.28 18.44
CA THR A 155 -5.30 22.67 18.13
C THR A 155 -4.38 23.37 17.13
N GLU A 156 -3.22 22.77 16.86
CA GLU A 156 -2.28 23.28 15.86
C GLU A 156 -2.90 23.20 14.46
N TYR A 157 -2.66 24.22 13.63
CA TYR A 157 -3.30 24.38 12.33
C TYR A 157 -4.84 24.44 12.35
N ALA A 158 -5.46 24.68 13.51
CA ALA A 158 -6.90 24.92 13.58
C ALA A 158 -7.29 26.11 12.69
N GLY A 159 -8.26 25.90 11.79
CA GLY A 159 -8.72 26.91 10.83
C GLY A 159 -7.89 27.03 9.54
N VAL A 160 -6.83 26.24 9.38
CA VAL A 160 -6.14 26.09 8.08
C VAL A 160 -6.96 25.16 7.18
N SER A 161 -7.22 25.53 5.93
CA SER A 161 -7.97 24.67 5.00
C SER A 161 -7.15 23.45 4.57
N GLU A 162 -7.82 22.37 4.15
CA GLU A 162 -7.18 21.16 3.61
C GLU A 162 -6.28 21.48 2.41
N ASP A 163 -6.71 22.36 1.50
CA ASP A 163 -5.87 22.82 0.37
C ASP A 163 -4.57 23.51 0.82
N GLU A 164 -4.64 24.27 1.93
CA GLU A 164 -3.45 24.96 2.45
C GLU A 164 -2.54 23.99 3.21
N LEU A 165 -3.12 22.98 3.88
CA LEU A 165 -2.35 21.88 4.44
C LEU A 165 -1.65 21.08 3.33
N GLU A 166 -2.33 20.70 2.26
CA GLU A 166 -1.75 20.02 1.10
C GLU A 166 -0.58 20.85 0.53
N ARG A 167 -0.77 22.16 0.40
CA ARG A 167 0.31 23.05 -0.04
C ARG A 167 1.49 23.02 0.92
N LEU A 168 1.28 23.15 2.22
CA LEU A 168 2.35 23.13 3.23
C LEU A 168 3.09 21.79 3.28
N ILE A 169 2.39 20.67 3.07
CA ILE A 169 2.99 19.33 2.93
C ILE A 169 3.89 19.30 1.70
N THR A 170 3.35 19.64 0.54
CA THR A 170 4.06 19.55 -0.75
C THR A 170 5.22 20.53 -0.88
N THR A 171 5.21 21.65 -0.16
CA THR A 171 6.33 22.60 -0.09
C THR A 171 7.29 22.34 1.07
N ALA A 172 7.06 21.29 1.87
CA ALA A 172 7.83 20.98 3.08
C ALA A 172 7.91 22.18 4.07
N GLU A 173 6.81 22.93 4.19
CA GLU A 173 6.70 24.11 5.05
C GLU A 173 5.92 23.84 6.35
N LEU A 174 5.40 22.63 6.54
CA LEU A 174 4.86 22.21 7.83
C LEU A 174 5.96 22.22 8.88
N LYS A 175 5.65 22.84 10.02
CA LYS A 175 6.54 22.97 11.18
C LYS A 175 5.73 22.69 12.43
N PRO A 176 5.36 21.43 12.67
CA PRO A 176 4.63 21.05 13.86
C PRO A 176 5.43 21.41 15.11
N THR A 177 4.74 21.89 16.14
CA THR A 177 5.34 22.27 17.43
C THR A 177 4.77 21.45 18.59
N THR A 178 3.71 20.70 18.33
CA THR A 178 3.08 19.76 19.26
C THR A 178 3.32 18.33 18.82
N ALA A 179 3.40 17.41 19.79
CA ALA A 179 3.65 16.00 19.51
C ALA A 179 2.53 15.36 18.68
N GLU A 180 1.29 15.81 18.90
CA GLU A 180 0.11 15.38 18.17
C GLU A 180 0.19 15.84 16.70
N ALA A 181 0.55 17.10 16.43
CA ALA A 181 0.75 17.56 15.06
C ALA A 181 1.96 16.91 14.39
N GLN A 182 3.05 16.66 15.13
CA GLN A 182 4.20 15.91 14.62
C GLN A 182 3.80 14.49 14.23
N LEU A 183 3.05 13.80 15.10
CA LEU A 183 2.55 12.46 14.82
C LEU A 183 1.73 12.45 13.53
N CYS A 184 0.77 13.38 13.39
CA CYS A 184 -0.06 13.46 12.20
C CYS A 184 0.70 13.89 10.94
N THR A 185 1.81 14.62 11.07
CA THR A 185 2.67 14.97 9.93
C THR A 185 3.50 13.76 9.48
N MET A 186 3.94 12.92 10.42
CA MET A 186 4.73 11.71 10.13
C MET A 186 3.90 10.55 9.61
N ASP A 187 2.68 10.40 10.14
CA ASP A 187 1.80 9.26 9.87
C ASP A 187 0.33 9.73 9.79
N PRO A 188 -0.04 10.53 8.77
CA PRO A 188 -1.40 11.09 8.65
C PRO A 188 -2.49 10.04 8.50
N PHE A 189 -2.13 8.81 8.08
CA PHE A 189 -3.05 7.69 7.92
C PHE A 189 -3.04 6.72 9.12
N GLY A 190 -2.09 6.87 10.04
CA GLY A 190 -1.90 5.93 11.16
C GLY A 190 -1.43 4.54 10.74
N SER A 191 -0.92 4.39 9.52
CA SER A 191 -0.52 3.12 8.92
C SER A 191 0.88 2.68 9.33
N GLN A 192 1.77 3.64 9.63
CA GLN A 192 3.17 3.37 9.94
C GLN A 192 3.41 2.98 11.41
N GLY A 193 2.37 3.04 12.24
CA GLY A 193 2.45 2.68 13.65
C GLY A 193 3.34 3.64 14.46
N VAL A 194 3.53 4.87 13.95
CA VAL A 194 4.27 5.90 14.67
C VAL A 194 3.51 6.21 15.96
N SER A 195 4.22 6.19 17.08
CA SER A 195 3.60 6.50 18.37
C SER A 195 3.82 7.95 18.74
N LEU A 196 2.95 8.48 19.60
CA LEU A 196 3.11 9.81 20.17
C LEU A 196 4.45 9.99 20.90
N ASP A 197 4.99 8.92 21.49
CA ASP A 197 6.30 8.97 22.15
C ASP A 197 7.46 9.10 21.16
N VAL A 198 7.34 8.50 19.96
CA VAL A 198 8.30 8.70 18.87
C VAL A 198 8.21 10.14 18.36
N ALA A 199 6.99 10.65 18.13
CA ALA A 199 6.79 12.03 17.70
C ALA A 199 7.38 13.06 18.69
N ARG A 200 7.23 12.84 20.00
CA ARG A 200 7.88 13.66 21.04
C ARG A 200 9.40 13.64 20.93
N GLN A 201 9.99 12.46 20.75
CA GLN A 201 11.45 12.33 20.65
C GLN A 201 12.02 13.07 19.45
N VAL A 202 11.33 13.04 18.31
CA VAL A 202 11.71 13.78 17.11
C VAL A 202 11.68 15.28 17.37
N LEU A 203 10.59 15.81 17.90
CA LEU A 203 10.50 17.25 18.25
C LEU A 203 11.58 17.68 19.24
N ASP A 204 11.88 16.87 20.25
CA ASP A 204 12.93 17.15 21.22
C ASP A 204 14.34 17.14 20.59
N GLN A 205 14.56 16.38 19.52
CA GLN A 205 15.81 16.38 18.76
C GLN A 205 15.93 17.65 17.93
N GLU A 206 14.91 17.99 17.13
CA GLU A 206 14.91 19.18 16.28
C GLU A 206 15.08 20.48 17.08
N GLN A 207 14.44 20.57 18.25
CA GLN A 207 14.58 21.73 19.14
C GLN A 207 15.99 21.88 19.72
N ARG A 208 16.74 20.78 19.88
CA ARG A 208 18.13 20.83 20.35
C ARG A 208 19.06 21.33 19.26
N GLU A 209 18.86 20.89 18.02
CA GLU A 209 19.67 21.33 16.87
C GLU A 209 19.55 22.84 16.64
N VAL A 210 18.35 23.41 16.80
CA VAL A 210 18.12 24.87 16.69
C VAL A 210 18.84 25.69 17.77
N VAL A 211 19.14 25.11 18.93
CA VAL A 211 19.83 25.80 20.03
C VAL A 211 21.35 25.82 19.85
N ASP A 212 21.89 24.89 19.06
CA ASP A 212 23.33 24.73 18.81
C ASP A 212 23.83 25.50 17.57
N GLU A 213 22.94 26.20 16.84
CA GLU A 213 23.24 27.14 15.73
C GLU A 213 23.33 28.62 16.16
#